data_AF-C5A4J1-F1
#
_entry.id   AF-C5A4J1-F1
#
_cell.length_a   1.000
_cell.length_b   1.000
_cell.length_c   1.000
_cell.angle_alpha   90.00
_cell.angle_beta   90.00
_cell.angle_gamma   90.00
#
_symmetry.space_group_name_H-M   'P 1'
#
loop_
_entity.id
_entity.type
_entity.pdbx_description
1 polymer ?
#
loop_
_entity_poly.entity_id
_entity_poly.type
_entity_poly.pdbx_seq_one_letter_code
_entity_poly.pdbx_strand_id
1 'polypeptide(L)'
;MAGPAGFEPATSGLEGYSFNELWASERSNFVEWLSAEVREETKKDYVRSLDRFFGRHVIKTLGDLEKALRAEGQKRNLAKAIRKFSKYLLELGIIEQSTYEKIKAVVKLKQTGVRDVFISDEEVMTAYLEVRKRGKPAETLFLLVAFSGIRLKQAVELLKTYDYTKLQIISEKAARYPMFSISKGKKRAFWAYGPREFFEELEPWEVKYNTAKDLVSYGRVSANTIRKWHYTFLIRQGVPADIADFIQGRASQRVGATHYLNKTLLADEWYSAVVGELKKVLEGSK
;
A
#
# COMPACT_ATOMS: atom_id res chain seq x y z
N MET A 1 -10.78 64.33 18.57
CA MET A 1 -11.40 62.99 18.62
C MET A 1 -10.49 62.03 17.88
N ALA A 2 -9.75 61.19 18.60
CA ALA A 2 -8.92 60.15 18.00
C ALA A 2 -9.74 58.87 17.93
N GLY A 3 -9.88 58.29 16.73
CA GLY A 3 -10.63 57.05 16.51
C GLY A 3 -9.97 55.84 17.17
N PRO A 4 -10.70 54.75 17.45
CA PRO A 4 -10.14 53.60 18.13
C PRO A 4 -9.12 52.89 17.24
N ALA A 5 -7.95 52.62 17.82
CA ALA A 5 -6.91 51.79 17.25
C ALA A 5 -7.46 50.42 16.86
N GLY A 6 -7.08 49.96 15.67
CA GLY A 6 -7.44 48.64 15.14
C GLY A 6 -7.03 47.53 16.10
N PHE A 7 -8.00 46.70 16.45
CA PHE A 7 -7.79 45.50 17.24
C PHE A 7 -7.10 44.46 16.34
N GLU A 8 -5.78 44.33 16.42
CA GLU A 8 -5.07 43.19 15.85
C GLU A 8 -5.45 41.94 16.66
N PRO A 9 -6.02 40.89 16.04
CA PRO A 9 -6.32 39.67 16.75
C PRO A 9 -5.00 39.01 17.17
N ALA A 10 -4.84 38.86 18.49
CA ALA A 10 -3.71 38.17 19.09
C ALA A 10 -3.45 36.82 18.38
N THR A 11 -2.17 36.52 18.14
CA THR A 11 -1.54 35.26 17.71
C THR A 11 -1.80 34.10 18.69
N SER A 12 -3.05 33.95 19.11
CA SER A 12 -3.49 33.00 20.12
C SER A 12 -3.43 31.58 19.56
N GLY A 13 -2.28 30.94 19.73
CA GLY A 13 -2.14 29.51 19.51
C GLY A 13 -0.75 29.02 19.14
N LEU A 14 0.16 29.92 18.74
CA LEU A 14 1.56 29.59 18.47
C LEU A 14 2.40 30.63 19.20
N GLU A 15 3.35 30.18 20.01
CA GLU A 15 4.21 30.99 20.90
C GLU A 15 5.12 31.94 20.12
N GLY A 16 4.55 32.90 19.37
CA GLY A 16 5.26 33.89 18.57
C GLY A 16 5.65 33.47 17.15
N TYR A 17 5.63 32.19 16.80
CA TYR A 17 6.06 31.70 15.47
C TYR A 17 4.90 31.27 14.56
N SER A 18 4.96 31.61 13.28
CA SER A 18 4.05 31.06 12.27
C SER A 18 4.46 29.64 11.85
N PHE A 19 3.51 28.83 11.38
CA PHE A 19 3.82 27.50 10.86
C PHE A 19 4.76 27.54 9.65
N ASN A 20 4.69 28.60 8.86
CA ASN A 20 5.57 28.80 7.71
C ASN A 20 7.02 29.02 8.14
N GLU A 21 7.25 29.83 9.18
CA GLU A 21 8.59 30.05 9.74
C GLU A 21 9.14 28.79 10.39
N LEU A 22 8.30 28.07 11.17
CA LEU A 22 8.67 26.78 11.73
C LEU A 22 9.03 25.78 10.64
N TRP A 23 8.25 25.71 9.55
CA TRP A 23 8.61 24.85 8.42
C TRP A 23 9.93 25.28 7.77
N ALA A 24 10.10 26.56 7.48
CA ALA A 24 11.30 27.06 6.80
C ALA A 24 12.58 26.81 7.61
N SER A 25 12.53 26.99 8.93
CA SER A 25 13.66 26.77 9.84
C SER A 25 13.93 25.29 10.09
N GLU A 26 12.89 24.50 10.36
CA GLU A 26 13.04 23.12 10.82
C GLU A 26 12.99 22.08 9.70
N ARG A 27 12.76 22.46 8.44
CA ARG A 27 12.59 21.51 7.34
C ARG A 27 13.69 20.46 7.26
N SER A 28 14.95 20.87 7.30
CA SER A 28 16.09 19.95 7.15
C SER A 28 16.20 18.98 8.33
N ASN A 29 16.10 19.50 9.56
CA ASN A 29 16.13 18.70 10.79
C ASN A 29 14.94 17.73 10.84
N PHE A 30 13.75 18.18 10.43
CA PHE A 30 12.58 17.34 10.32
C PHE A 30 12.77 16.21 9.31
N VAL A 31 13.40 16.46 8.15
CA VAL A 31 13.68 15.42 7.15
C VAL A 31 14.62 14.35 7.72
N GLU A 32 15.63 14.76 8.49
CA GLU A 32 16.54 13.85 9.17
C GLU A 32 15.81 13.02 10.23
N TRP A 33 15.11 13.66 11.16
CA TRP A 33 14.29 12.98 12.18
C TRP A 33 13.26 12.02 11.57
N LEU A 34 12.59 12.45 10.49
CA LEU A 34 11.56 11.66 9.81
C LEU A 34 12.13 10.38 9.16
N SER A 35 13.44 10.34 8.88
CA SER A 35 14.11 9.16 8.31
C SER A 35 14.13 7.97 9.27
N ALA A 36 14.14 8.21 10.59
CA ALA A 36 14.02 7.17 11.61
C ALA A 36 12.55 6.72 11.82
N GLU A 37 11.58 7.59 11.52
CA GLU A 37 10.17 7.40 11.85
C GLU A 37 9.36 6.70 10.76
N VAL A 38 9.74 6.87 9.48
CA VAL A 38 8.98 6.34 8.34
C VAL A 38 9.89 5.84 7.22
N ARG A 39 9.31 5.06 6.30
CA ARG A 39 10.02 4.61 5.09
C ARG A 39 10.33 5.77 4.16
N GLU A 40 11.40 5.63 3.38
CA GLU A 40 11.88 6.65 2.44
C GLU A 40 10.79 7.21 1.49
N GLU A 41 9.93 6.36 0.93
CA GLU A 41 8.82 6.81 0.08
C GLU A 41 7.80 7.65 0.84
N THR A 42 7.47 7.27 2.08
CA THR A 42 6.56 8.05 2.93
C THR A 42 7.19 9.38 3.35
N LYS A 43 8.51 9.38 3.62
CA LYS A 43 9.28 10.60 3.90
C LYS A 43 9.17 11.58 2.74
N LYS A 44 9.51 11.14 1.53
CA LYS A 44 9.42 11.95 0.30
C LYS A 44 8.01 12.50 0.07
N ASP A 45 6.98 11.69 0.28
CA ASP A 45 5.58 12.12 0.13
C ASP A 45 5.18 13.18 1.16
N TYR A 46 5.59 13.03 2.42
CA TYR A 46 5.29 14.00 3.48
C TYR A 46 5.99 15.32 3.25
N VAL A 47 7.31 15.29 2.99
CA VAL A 47 8.11 16.50 2.75
C VAL A 47 7.58 17.25 1.53
N ARG A 48 7.35 16.57 0.40
CA ARG A 48 6.76 17.20 -0.79
C ARG A 48 5.38 17.79 -0.51
N SER A 49 4.57 17.10 0.30
CA SER A 49 3.23 17.59 0.66
C SER A 49 3.30 18.84 1.53
N LEU A 50 4.25 18.92 2.47
CA LEU A 50 4.45 20.07 3.36
C LEU A 50 5.07 21.24 2.60
N ASP A 51 6.09 21.02 1.78
CA ASP A 51 6.71 22.05 0.92
C ASP A 51 5.65 22.75 0.06
N ARG A 52 4.82 21.97 -0.63
CA ARG A 52 3.74 22.52 -1.45
C ARG A 52 2.68 23.24 -0.62
N PHE A 53 2.39 22.75 0.59
CA PHE A 53 1.36 23.31 1.44
C PHE A 53 1.79 24.67 2.01
N PHE A 54 2.96 24.73 2.66
CA PHE A 54 3.49 25.97 3.21
C PHE A 54 3.98 26.95 2.13
N GLY A 55 4.30 26.48 0.92
CA GLY A 55 4.56 27.36 -0.22
C GLY A 55 3.31 28.01 -0.84
N ARG A 56 2.11 27.49 -0.57
CA ARG A 56 0.84 28.00 -1.14
C ARG A 56 0.00 28.79 -0.15
N HIS A 57 0.18 28.55 1.14
CA HIS A 57 -0.67 29.09 2.20
C HIS A 57 0.19 29.76 3.26
N VAL A 58 -0.22 30.95 3.68
CA VAL A 58 0.36 31.65 4.83
C VAL A 58 -0.45 31.27 6.07
N ILE A 59 0.20 30.68 7.06
CA ILE A 59 -0.41 30.02 8.21
C ILE A 59 0.21 30.61 9.49
N LYS A 60 -0.41 31.68 9.99
CA LYS A 60 0.02 32.37 11.22
C LYS A 60 -0.73 31.87 12.44
N THR A 61 -1.92 31.33 12.25
CA THR A 61 -2.81 30.89 13.33
C THR A 61 -3.36 29.48 13.06
N LEU A 62 -3.97 28.88 14.10
CA LEU A 62 -4.73 27.64 13.95
C LEU A 62 -5.94 27.80 13.01
N GLY A 63 -6.54 29.00 12.97
CA GLY A 63 -7.63 29.32 12.04
C GLY A 63 -7.16 29.31 10.58
N ASP A 64 -5.98 29.85 10.31
CA ASP A 64 -5.36 29.80 8.98
C ASP A 64 -5.06 28.36 8.56
N LEU A 65 -4.55 27.56 9.49
CA LEU A 65 -4.27 26.14 9.25
C LEU A 65 -5.55 25.40 8.86
N GLU A 66 -6.64 25.63 9.58
CA GLU A 66 -7.93 25.02 9.26
C GLU A 66 -8.44 25.46 7.88
N LYS A 67 -8.38 26.75 7.58
CA LYS A 67 -8.81 27.31 6.29
C LYS A 67 -7.98 26.73 5.12
N ALA A 68 -6.67 26.68 5.26
CA ALA A 68 -5.75 26.11 4.27
C ALA A 68 -6.00 24.61 4.05
N LEU A 69 -6.23 23.85 5.12
CA LEU A 69 -6.58 22.43 5.03
C LEU A 69 -7.90 22.19 4.29
N ARG A 70 -8.92 23.02 4.54
CA ARG A 70 -10.19 22.98 3.81
C ARG A 70 -9.98 23.28 2.33
N ALA A 71 -9.19 24.29 1.99
CA ALA A 71 -8.86 24.65 0.61
C ALA A 71 -8.13 23.51 -0.14
N GLU A 72 -7.30 22.72 0.54
CA GLU A 72 -6.64 21.53 -0.02
C GLU A 72 -7.53 20.27 -0.05
N GLY A 73 -8.80 20.37 0.31
CA GLY A 73 -9.75 19.24 0.35
C GLY A 73 -9.53 18.28 1.53
N GLN A 74 -8.75 18.70 2.53
CA GLN A 74 -8.36 17.90 3.70
C GLN A 74 -7.79 16.53 3.31
N LYS A 75 -6.84 16.53 2.38
CA LYS A 75 -6.16 15.31 1.92
C LYS A 75 -5.54 14.57 3.11
N ARG A 76 -5.86 13.28 3.25
CA ARG A 76 -5.38 12.44 4.37
C ARG A 76 -3.85 12.40 4.49
N ASN A 77 -3.13 12.38 3.38
CA ASN A 77 -1.65 12.38 3.42
C ASN A 77 -1.08 13.70 3.93
N LEU A 78 -1.66 14.83 3.52
CA LEU A 78 -1.30 16.15 4.06
C LEU A 78 -1.58 16.21 5.57
N ALA A 79 -2.75 15.75 6.01
CA ALA A 79 -3.10 15.69 7.42
C ALA A 79 -2.13 14.82 8.23
N LYS A 80 -1.69 13.67 7.70
CA LYS A 80 -0.66 12.83 8.34
C LYS A 80 0.69 13.54 8.41
N ALA A 81 1.11 14.20 7.33
CA ALA A 81 2.37 14.93 7.28
C ALA A 81 2.40 16.06 8.31
N ILE A 82 1.34 16.87 8.40
CA ILE A 82 1.23 17.96 9.39
C ILE A 82 1.25 17.39 10.81
N ARG A 83 0.49 16.32 11.10
CA ARG A 83 0.53 15.68 12.43
C ARG A 83 1.91 15.13 12.79
N LYS A 84 2.66 14.60 11.82
CA LYS A 84 4.04 14.14 12.05
C LYS A 84 5.00 15.31 12.29
N PHE A 85 4.87 16.39 11.53
CA PHE A 85 5.64 17.61 11.79
C PHE A 85 5.33 18.21 13.16
N SER A 86 4.06 18.24 13.55
CA SER A 86 3.66 18.73 14.88
C SER A 86 4.18 17.84 16.02
N LYS A 87 4.26 16.52 15.81
CA LYS A 87 4.87 15.58 16.77
C LYS A 87 6.36 15.86 16.92
N TYR A 88 7.05 16.08 15.82
CA TYR A 88 8.47 16.46 15.82
C TYR A 88 8.71 17.75 16.63
N LEU A 89 7.92 18.81 16.36
CA LEU A 89 8.04 20.07 17.09
C LEU A 89 7.80 19.88 18.59
N LEU A 90 6.83 19.04 18.97
CA LEU A 90 6.56 18.70 20.37
C LEU A 90 7.74 17.96 21.03
N GLU A 91 8.33 16.98 20.34
CA GLU A 91 9.45 16.18 20.88
C GLU A 91 10.71 17.01 21.12
N LEU A 92 10.92 18.06 20.32
CA LEU A 92 12.01 19.01 20.53
C LEU A 92 11.66 20.16 21.49
N GLY A 93 10.44 20.17 22.05
CA GLY A 93 9.98 21.24 22.94
C GLY A 93 9.79 22.59 22.25
N ILE A 94 9.69 22.62 20.91
CA ILE A 94 9.43 23.84 20.12
C ILE A 94 7.98 24.29 20.27
N ILE A 95 7.06 23.34 20.52
CA ILE A 95 5.67 23.63 20.87
C ILE A 95 5.27 22.86 22.13
N GLU A 96 4.38 23.46 22.92
CA GLU A 96 3.78 22.76 24.04
C GLU A 96 2.80 21.64 23.63
N GLN A 97 2.57 20.73 24.58
CA GLN A 97 1.53 19.69 24.50
C GLN A 97 0.14 20.29 24.20
N SER A 98 -0.17 21.44 24.79
CA SER A 98 -1.44 22.15 24.62
C SER A 98 -1.65 22.55 23.15
N THR A 99 -0.61 23.06 22.51
CA THR A 99 -0.57 23.45 21.10
C THR A 99 -0.68 22.22 20.19
N TYR A 100 0.07 21.16 20.48
CA TYR A 100 0.00 19.90 19.74
C TYR A 100 -1.42 19.30 19.69
N GLU A 101 -2.14 19.29 20.82
CA GLU A 101 -3.51 18.77 20.87
C GLU A 101 -4.50 19.65 20.08
N LYS A 102 -4.35 20.98 20.13
CA LYS A 102 -5.14 21.90 19.29
C LYS A 102 -4.91 21.64 17.81
N ILE A 103 -3.66 21.42 17.38
CA ILE A 103 -3.34 21.07 15.99
C ILE A 103 -4.01 19.75 15.60
N LYS A 104 -3.97 18.72 16.45
CA LYS A 104 -4.66 17.44 16.18
C LYS A 104 -6.16 17.60 16.02
N ALA A 105 -6.79 18.48 16.81
CA ALA A 105 -8.22 18.75 16.73
C ALA A 105 -8.62 19.36 15.37
N VAL A 106 -7.80 20.27 14.84
CA VAL A 106 -7.97 20.89 13.51
C VAL A 106 -7.64 19.90 12.38
N VAL A 107 -6.51 19.20 12.48
CA VAL A 107 -5.98 18.32 11.44
C VAL A 107 -6.66 16.94 11.53
N LYS A 108 -7.92 16.82 11.11
CA LYS A 108 -8.68 15.56 11.19
C LYS A 108 -8.23 14.53 10.15
N LEU A 109 -8.03 13.28 10.59
CA LEU A 109 -7.74 12.16 9.70
C LEU A 109 -9.03 11.55 9.16
N LYS A 110 -9.41 11.87 7.92
CA LYS A 110 -10.55 11.22 7.24
C LYS A 110 -10.38 9.70 7.22
N GLN A 111 -11.34 8.94 7.72
CA GLN A 111 -11.32 7.48 7.63
C GLN A 111 -11.36 7.07 6.15
N THR A 112 -10.62 6.02 5.80
CA THR A 112 -10.71 5.43 4.47
C THR A 112 -11.94 4.54 4.43
N GLY A 113 -12.95 4.91 3.66
CA GLY A 113 -14.08 4.03 3.38
C GLY A 113 -13.62 2.72 2.75
N VAL A 114 -14.29 1.62 3.09
CA VAL A 114 -14.05 0.33 2.44
C VAL A 114 -14.65 0.42 1.03
N ARG A 115 -13.80 0.42 0.00
CA ARG A 115 -14.26 0.36 -1.39
C ARG A 115 -14.41 -1.10 -1.80
N ASP A 116 -15.64 -1.58 -1.84
CA ASP A 116 -15.95 -2.96 -2.22
C ASP A 116 -16.32 -3.05 -3.69
N VAL A 117 -15.27 -3.19 -4.51
CA VAL A 117 -15.40 -3.63 -5.90
C VAL A 117 -15.15 -5.14 -5.92
N PHE A 118 -16.20 -5.90 -6.19
CA PHE A 118 -16.14 -7.34 -6.47
C PHE A 118 -16.26 -7.52 -7.98
N ILE A 119 -15.29 -8.22 -8.58
CA ILE A 119 -15.27 -8.55 -10.01
C ILE A 119 -15.65 -10.02 -10.22
N SER A 120 -16.33 -10.34 -11.32
CA SER A 120 -16.68 -11.72 -11.69
C SER A 120 -15.54 -12.46 -12.41
N ASP A 121 -15.71 -13.77 -12.59
CA ASP A 121 -14.79 -14.61 -13.34
C ASP A 121 -14.71 -14.16 -14.81
N GLU A 122 -15.86 -13.78 -15.39
CA GLU A 122 -15.95 -13.23 -16.75
C GLU A 122 -15.21 -11.89 -16.87
N GLU A 123 -15.29 -11.02 -15.85
CA GLU A 123 -14.54 -9.76 -15.85
C GLU A 123 -13.02 -10.00 -15.81
N VAL A 124 -12.57 -10.98 -15.02
CA VAL A 124 -11.13 -11.35 -14.93
C VAL A 124 -10.65 -11.97 -16.24
N MET A 125 -11.42 -12.89 -16.82
CA MET A 125 -11.16 -13.49 -18.13
C MET A 125 -11.07 -12.41 -19.22
N THR A 126 -12.06 -11.52 -19.29
CA THR A 126 -12.07 -10.42 -20.27
C THR A 126 -10.84 -9.53 -20.10
N ALA A 127 -10.50 -9.18 -18.85
CA ALA A 127 -9.31 -8.40 -18.57
C ALA A 127 -8.02 -9.11 -18.98
N TYR A 128 -7.91 -10.42 -18.75
CA TYR A 128 -6.77 -11.22 -19.18
C TYR A 128 -6.59 -11.19 -20.71
N LEU A 129 -7.68 -11.41 -21.46
CA LEU A 129 -7.67 -11.37 -22.93
C LEU A 129 -7.25 -10.00 -23.50
N GLU A 130 -7.58 -8.91 -22.81
CA GLU A 130 -7.16 -7.56 -23.23
C GLU A 130 -5.74 -7.22 -22.77
N VAL A 131 -5.33 -7.69 -21.59
CA VAL A 131 -3.99 -7.46 -21.07
C VAL A 131 -2.93 -8.21 -21.89
N ARG A 132 -3.22 -9.45 -22.32
CA ARG A 132 -2.25 -10.23 -23.11
C ARG A 132 -1.93 -9.61 -24.48
N LYS A 133 -2.85 -8.84 -25.06
CA LYS A 133 -2.60 -8.06 -26.30
C LYS A 133 -1.50 -7.00 -26.12
N ARG A 134 -1.18 -6.63 -24.88
CA ARG A 134 -0.12 -5.67 -24.53
C ARG A 134 1.27 -6.32 -24.51
N GLY A 135 1.36 -7.63 -24.75
CA GLY A 135 2.60 -8.39 -24.82
C GLY A 135 2.87 -9.27 -23.59
N LYS A 136 3.84 -10.17 -23.74
CA LYS A 136 4.21 -11.19 -22.74
C LYS A 136 4.52 -10.61 -21.34
N PRO A 137 5.20 -9.45 -21.17
CA PRO A 137 5.43 -8.91 -19.84
C PRO A 137 4.13 -8.55 -19.09
N ALA A 138 3.13 -8.00 -19.80
CA ALA A 138 1.85 -7.65 -19.22
C ALA A 138 1.03 -8.90 -18.84
N GLU A 139 1.00 -9.89 -19.75
CA GLU A 139 0.38 -11.20 -19.53
C GLU A 139 0.98 -11.90 -18.30
N THR A 140 2.31 -11.98 -18.24
CA THR A 140 3.06 -12.62 -17.14
C THR A 140 2.76 -11.97 -15.80
N LEU A 141 2.78 -10.64 -15.74
CA LEU A 141 2.48 -9.91 -14.50
C LEU A 141 1.01 -10.08 -14.06
N PHE A 142 0.07 -10.11 -15.01
CA PHE A 142 -1.33 -10.35 -14.71
C PHE A 142 -1.54 -11.74 -14.13
N LEU A 143 -1.01 -12.77 -14.80
CA LEU A 143 -1.08 -14.17 -14.37
C LEU A 143 -0.43 -14.36 -13.00
N LEU A 144 0.75 -13.77 -12.76
CA LEU A 144 1.41 -13.85 -11.46
C LEU A 144 0.50 -13.33 -10.34
N VAL A 145 -0.18 -12.20 -10.53
CA VAL A 145 -1.09 -11.64 -9.54
C VAL A 145 -2.38 -12.47 -9.41
N ALA A 146 -2.90 -12.99 -10.52
CA ALA A 146 -4.13 -13.79 -10.55
C ALA A 146 -3.95 -15.16 -9.89
N PHE A 147 -2.85 -15.86 -10.18
CA PHE A 147 -2.54 -17.16 -9.61
C PHE A 147 -2.15 -17.07 -8.13
N SER A 148 -1.24 -16.17 -7.78
CA SER A 148 -0.71 -16.14 -6.41
C SER A 148 -1.57 -15.33 -5.44
N GLY A 149 -2.39 -14.40 -5.97
CA GLY A 149 -3.10 -13.41 -5.18
C GLY A 149 -2.19 -12.47 -4.39
N ILE A 150 -0.87 -12.39 -4.66
CA ILE A 150 0.04 -11.49 -3.94
C ILE A 150 -0.22 -10.02 -4.28
N ARG A 151 0.37 -9.10 -3.50
CA ARG A 151 0.24 -7.67 -3.81
C ARG A 151 1.08 -7.34 -5.04
N LEU A 152 0.62 -6.40 -5.88
CA LEU A 152 1.37 -5.96 -7.07
C LEU A 152 2.82 -5.58 -6.79
N LYS A 153 3.09 -4.87 -5.68
CA LYS A 153 4.46 -4.48 -5.30
C LYS A 153 5.35 -5.71 -5.05
N GLN A 154 4.78 -6.81 -4.54
CA GLN A 154 5.50 -8.07 -4.33
C GLN A 154 5.68 -8.82 -5.64
N ALA A 155 4.69 -8.82 -6.53
CA ALA A 155 4.82 -9.39 -7.87
C ALA A 155 5.91 -8.70 -8.70
N VAL A 156 5.96 -7.37 -8.70
CA VAL A 156 7.00 -6.59 -9.38
C VAL A 156 8.40 -6.91 -8.84
N GLU A 157 8.54 -7.01 -7.53
CA GLU A 157 9.84 -7.32 -6.91
C GLU A 157 10.25 -8.79 -7.15
N LEU A 158 9.30 -9.73 -7.16
CA LEU A 158 9.53 -11.13 -7.54
C LEU A 158 10.06 -11.20 -8.97
N LEU A 159 9.39 -10.58 -9.93
CA LEU A 159 9.83 -10.59 -11.34
C LEU A 159 11.21 -9.97 -11.51
N LYS A 160 11.53 -8.91 -10.77
CA LYS A 160 12.85 -8.28 -10.81
C LYS A 160 13.97 -9.21 -10.33
N THR A 161 13.68 -10.10 -9.38
CA THR A 161 14.69 -10.89 -8.65
C THR A 161 14.49 -12.39 -8.79
N TYR A 162 13.69 -12.81 -9.78
CA TYR A 162 13.31 -14.20 -9.95
C TYR A 162 14.55 -15.07 -10.20
N ASP A 163 14.54 -16.23 -9.55
CA ASP A 163 15.64 -17.18 -9.56
C ASP A 163 15.04 -18.57 -9.46
N TYR A 164 15.01 -19.26 -10.60
CA TYR A 164 14.40 -20.57 -10.73
C TYR A 164 14.90 -21.58 -9.69
N THR A 165 16.17 -21.47 -9.24
CA THR A 165 16.75 -22.40 -8.25
C THR A 165 16.08 -22.34 -6.88
N LYS A 166 15.31 -21.27 -6.60
CA LYS A 166 14.56 -21.10 -5.35
C LYS A 166 13.13 -21.65 -5.43
N LEU A 167 12.67 -22.09 -6.60
CA LEU A 167 11.32 -22.61 -6.80
C LEU A 167 11.13 -23.92 -6.02
N GLN A 168 10.00 -24.05 -5.33
CA GLN A 168 9.63 -25.27 -4.61
C GLN A 168 8.43 -25.91 -5.29
N ILE A 169 8.62 -27.10 -5.84
CA ILE A 169 7.55 -27.91 -6.44
C ILE A 169 6.77 -28.55 -5.29
N ILE A 170 5.46 -28.31 -5.24
CA ILE A 170 4.58 -28.85 -4.18
C ILE A 170 3.68 -29.98 -4.69
N SER A 171 3.44 -30.04 -6.01
CA SER A 171 2.76 -31.15 -6.69
C SER A 171 3.09 -31.13 -8.18
N GLU A 172 2.56 -32.08 -8.96
CA GLU A 172 2.69 -32.08 -10.42
C GLU A 172 2.16 -30.80 -11.08
N LYS A 173 1.15 -30.16 -10.48
CA LYS A 173 0.44 -29.01 -11.04
C LYS A 173 0.81 -27.68 -10.40
N ALA A 174 1.43 -27.69 -9.23
CA ALA A 174 1.65 -26.47 -8.43
C ALA A 174 3.08 -26.34 -7.92
N ALA A 175 3.51 -25.08 -7.84
CA ALA A 175 4.75 -24.69 -7.20
C ALA A 175 4.54 -23.45 -6.34
N ARG A 176 5.53 -23.15 -5.49
CA ARG A 176 5.58 -21.92 -4.72
C ARG A 176 6.98 -21.31 -4.73
N TYR A 177 7.04 -20.00 -4.63
CA TYR A 177 8.27 -19.23 -4.56
C TYR A 177 8.43 -18.55 -3.19
N PRO A 178 9.61 -18.63 -2.53
CA PRO A 178 9.85 -17.97 -1.24
C PRO A 178 9.87 -16.44 -1.36
N MET A 179 9.08 -15.75 -0.52
CA MET A 179 8.90 -14.29 -0.57
C MET A 179 9.57 -13.54 0.59
N PHE A 180 10.36 -14.23 1.41
CA PHE A 180 11.00 -13.67 2.62
C PHE A 180 11.97 -12.52 2.32
N SER A 181 12.82 -12.66 1.31
CA SER A 181 13.79 -11.64 0.87
C SER A 181 13.12 -10.45 0.17
N ILE A 182 11.99 -10.71 -0.49
CA ILE A 182 11.23 -9.73 -1.29
C ILE A 182 10.31 -8.86 -0.42
N SER A 183 9.85 -9.39 0.72
CA SER A 183 8.80 -8.74 1.51
C SER A 183 9.35 -7.89 2.67
N LYS A 184 9.46 -6.57 2.44
CA LYS A 184 9.96 -5.60 3.45
C LYS A 184 8.86 -5.12 4.44
N GLY A 185 9.13 -5.28 5.74
CA GLY A 185 8.36 -4.79 6.91
C GLY A 185 7.10 -5.60 7.28
N LYS A 186 6.13 -4.99 8.00
CA LYS A 186 5.03 -5.70 8.72
C LYS A 186 4.03 -6.50 7.87
N LYS A 187 4.08 -6.42 6.53
CA LYS A 187 3.12 -7.07 5.60
C LYS A 187 3.84 -8.05 4.68
N ARG A 188 4.42 -9.11 5.27
CA ARG A 188 5.15 -10.14 4.53
C ARG A 188 4.19 -11.16 3.92
N ALA A 189 4.41 -11.49 2.65
CA ALA A 189 3.93 -12.76 2.11
C ALA A 189 5.06 -13.76 2.32
N PHE A 190 4.73 -14.98 2.71
CA PHE A 190 5.71 -16.04 2.92
C PHE A 190 6.04 -16.75 1.60
N TRP A 191 5.01 -16.95 0.79
CA TRP A 191 5.06 -17.67 -0.47
C TRP A 191 4.32 -16.91 -1.56
N ALA A 192 4.69 -17.13 -2.81
CA ALA A 192 3.87 -16.87 -3.98
C ALA A 192 3.52 -18.23 -4.61
N TYR A 193 2.25 -18.62 -4.54
CA TYR A 193 1.74 -19.86 -5.12
C TYR A 193 1.37 -19.68 -6.60
N GLY A 194 1.43 -20.74 -7.39
CA GLY A 194 1.15 -20.68 -8.83
C GLY A 194 1.19 -22.05 -9.48
N PRO A 195 0.69 -22.16 -10.73
CA PRO A 195 0.94 -23.33 -11.55
C PRO A 195 2.44 -23.57 -11.69
N ARG A 196 2.84 -24.85 -11.69
CA ARG A 196 4.25 -25.23 -11.78
C ARG A 196 4.88 -24.72 -13.08
N GLU A 197 4.24 -25.03 -14.19
CA GLU A 197 4.65 -24.67 -15.55
C GLU A 197 4.78 -23.15 -15.73
N PHE A 198 3.91 -22.37 -15.08
CA PHE A 198 3.97 -20.92 -15.13
C PHE A 198 5.26 -20.38 -14.51
N PHE A 199 5.72 -20.96 -13.39
CA PHE A 199 6.98 -20.58 -12.77
C PHE A 199 8.21 -21.15 -13.51
N GLU A 200 8.10 -22.33 -14.11
CA GLU A 200 9.17 -22.91 -14.92
C GLU A 200 9.48 -22.06 -16.15
N GLU A 201 8.48 -21.43 -16.75
CA GLU A 201 8.64 -20.51 -17.89
C GLU A 201 8.89 -19.04 -17.48
N LEU A 202 8.98 -18.76 -16.18
CA LEU A 202 9.05 -17.39 -15.71
C LEU A 202 10.46 -16.81 -15.90
N GLU A 203 10.56 -15.72 -16.67
CA GLU A 203 11.81 -14.98 -16.84
C GLU A 203 11.85 -13.70 -16.00
N PRO A 204 13.01 -13.35 -15.42
CA PRO A 204 13.15 -12.13 -14.65
C PRO A 204 13.10 -10.90 -15.56
N TRP A 205 12.38 -9.86 -15.13
CA TRP A 205 12.36 -8.57 -15.82
C TRP A 205 11.99 -7.43 -14.86
N GLU A 206 12.39 -6.21 -15.21
CA GLU A 206 12.17 -5.03 -14.37
C GLU A 206 11.07 -4.11 -14.92
N VAL A 207 10.18 -3.67 -14.02
CA VAL A 207 9.12 -2.72 -14.34
C VAL A 207 8.90 -1.74 -13.20
N LYS A 208 8.67 -0.46 -13.55
CA LYS A 208 8.28 0.54 -12.55
C LYS A 208 6.88 0.24 -12.05
N TYR A 209 6.66 0.40 -10.74
CA TYR A 209 5.37 0.09 -10.10
C TYR A 209 4.15 0.76 -10.76
N ASN A 210 4.27 2.02 -11.18
CA ASN A 210 3.17 2.73 -11.84
C ASN A 210 2.85 2.11 -13.21
N THR A 211 3.88 1.80 -14.01
CA THR A 211 3.71 1.08 -15.27
C THR A 211 3.09 -0.29 -15.05
N ALA A 212 3.58 -1.04 -14.05
CA ALA A 212 3.03 -2.35 -13.68
C ALA A 212 1.54 -2.27 -13.31
N LYS A 213 1.12 -1.20 -12.62
CA LYS A 213 -0.28 -0.97 -12.25
C LYS A 213 -1.16 -0.79 -13.48
N ASP A 214 -0.69 -0.04 -14.47
CA ASP A 214 -1.42 0.20 -15.70
C ASP A 214 -1.47 -1.06 -16.58
N LEU A 215 -0.35 -1.81 -16.66
CA LEU A 215 -0.24 -3.05 -17.43
C LEU A 215 -1.27 -4.11 -17.01
N VAL A 216 -1.56 -4.25 -15.72
CA VAL A 216 -2.51 -5.27 -15.20
C VAL A 216 -3.96 -4.80 -15.11
N SER A 217 -4.24 -3.53 -15.43
CA SER A 217 -5.57 -2.95 -15.24
C SER A 217 -6.38 -2.92 -16.53
N TYR A 218 -7.66 -3.27 -16.44
CA TYR A 218 -8.64 -3.17 -17.53
C TYR A 218 -10.06 -3.03 -16.94
N GLY A 219 -10.78 -1.97 -17.32
CA GLY A 219 -12.11 -1.68 -16.74
C GLY A 219 -12.08 -1.59 -15.21
N ARG A 220 -12.87 -2.44 -14.54
CA ARG A 220 -12.92 -2.57 -13.06
C ARG A 220 -11.82 -3.49 -12.50
N VAL A 221 -11.09 -4.20 -13.37
CA VAL A 221 -10.02 -5.11 -13.00
C VAL A 221 -8.73 -4.33 -12.78
N SER A 222 -8.10 -4.58 -11.64
CA SER A 222 -6.84 -4.01 -11.17
C SER A 222 -6.18 -5.03 -10.27
N ALA A 223 -4.88 -4.92 -9.99
CA ALA A 223 -4.21 -5.86 -9.09
C ALA A 223 -4.89 -6.01 -7.71
N ASN A 224 -5.51 -4.95 -7.19
CA ASN A 224 -6.23 -5.02 -5.91
C ASN A 224 -7.56 -5.78 -6.04
N THR A 225 -8.30 -5.61 -7.13
CA THR A 225 -9.56 -6.32 -7.37
C THR A 225 -9.31 -7.76 -7.77
N ILE A 226 -8.26 -8.07 -8.55
CA ILE A 226 -7.80 -9.45 -8.81
C ILE A 226 -7.48 -10.17 -7.50
N ARG A 227 -6.74 -9.53 -6.59
CA ARG A 227 -6.44 -10.13 -5.29
C ARG A 227 -7.68 -10.39 -4.43
N LYS A 228 -8.70 -9.51 -4.48
CA LYS A 228 -9.99 -9.74 -3.81
C LYS A 228 -10.72 -10.92 -4.46
N TRP A 229 -10.77 -10.94 -5.79
CA TRP A 229 -11.35 -12.04 -6.56
C TRP A 229 -10.69 -13.38 -6.26
N HIS A 230 -9.35 -13.47 -6.29
CA HIS A 230 -8.61 -14.69 -5.97
C HIS A 230 -8.95 -15.21 -4.57
N TYR A 231 -9.15 -14.31 -3.58
CA TYR A 231 -9.57 -14.73 -2.24
C TYR A 231 -10.95 -15.36 -2.30
N THR A 232 -11.92 -14.68 -2.92
CA THR A 232 -13.28 -15.20 -3.10
C THR A 232 -13.30 -16.51 -3.88
N PHE A 233 -12.45 -16.67 -4.89
CA PHE A 233 -12.27 -17.90 -5.64
C PHE A 233 -11.86 -19.05 -4.71
N LEU A 234 -10.80 -18.86 -3.91
CA LEU A 234 -10.35 -19.88 -2.94
C LEU A 234 -11.47 -20.28 -1.97
N ILE A 235 -12.20 -19.31 -1.42
CA ILE A 235 -13.33 -19.58 -0.51
C ILE A 235 -14.43 -20.40 -1.21
N ARG A 236 -14.77 -20.09 -2.46
CA ARG A 236 -15.78 -20.82 -3.24
C ARG A 236 -15.36 -22.26 -3.53
N GLN A 237 -14.05 -22.52 -3.65
CA GLN A 237 -13.48 -23.86 -3.79
C GLN A 237 -13.37 -24.61 -2.45
N GLY A 238 -13.87 -24.04 -1.35
CA GLY A 238 -13.87 -24.69 -0.03
C GLY A 238 -12.59 -24.48 0.80
N VAL A 239 -11.63 -23.69 0.30
CA VAL A 239 -10.39 -23.41 1.05
C VAL A 239 -10.73 -22.65 2.34
N PRO A 240 -10.27 -23.12 3.52
CA PRO A 240 -10.49 -22.41 4.78
C PRO A 240 -9.95 -20.98 4.73
N ALA A 241 -10.71 -20.04 5.29
CA ALA A 241 -10.39 -18.60 5.20
C ALA A 241 -9.00 -18.26 5.75
N ASP A 242 -8.56 -18.93 6.81
CA ASP A 242 -7.26 -18.69 7.43
C ASP A 242 -6.08 -19.25 6.61
N ILE A 243 -6.34 -20.26 5.76
CA ILE A 243 -5.42 -20.79 4.75
C ILE A 243 -5.42 -19.89 3.51
N ALA A 244 -6.57 -19.41 3.04
CA ALA A 244 -6.65 -18.44 1.94
C ALA A 244 -5.93 -17.12 2.30
N ASP A 245 -6.08 -16.65 3.54
CA ASP A 245 -5.32 -15.52 4.08
C ASP A 245 -3.82 -15.80 4.14
N PHE A 246 -3.41 -17.04 4.45
CA PHE A 246 -2.01 -17.44 4.45
C PHE A 246 -1.42 -17.46 3.03
N ILE A 247 -2.09 -18.10 2.07
CA ILE A 247 -1.72 -18.14 0.64
C ILE A 247 -1.51 -16.72 0.10
N GLN A 248 -2.41 -15.78 0.42
CA GLN A 248 -2.27 -14.40 -0.03
C GLN A 248 -1.29 -13.54 0.79
N GLY A 249 -0.74 -14.02 1.92
CA GLY A 249 0.07 -13.19 2.81
C GLY A 249 -0.73 -12.04 3.46
N ARG A 250 -1.94 -12.35 3.92
CA ARG A 250 -2.82 -11.52 4.77
C ARG A 250 -2.65 -11.83 6.26
N ALA A 251 -2.24 -13.05 6.60
CA ALA A 251 -2.08 -13.50 7.98
C ALA A 251 -1.11 -12.63 8.80
N SER A 252 -1.45 -12.39 10.06
CA SER A 252 -0.63 -11.59 10.99
C SER A 252 0.63 -12.35 11.42
N GLN A 253 1.71 -11.61 11.70
CA GLN A 253 3.06 -12.15 11.93
C GLN A 253 3.26 -12.89 13.27
N ARG A 254 2.24 -13.01 14.13
CA ARG A 254 2.36 -13.62 15.47
C ARG A 254 2.20 -15.15 15.46
N VAL A 255 2.59 -15.78 14.36
CA VAL A 255 2.47 -17.22 14.19
C VAL A 255 3.81 -17.86 14.56
N GLY A 256 3.84 -18.69 15.61
CA GLY A 256 5.03 -19.47 15.96
C GLY A 256 5.44 -20.45 14.85
N ALA A 257 6.70 -20.91 14.87
CA ALA A 257 7.28 -21.75 13.81
C ALA A 257 6.45 -23.00 13.49
N THR A 258 5.94 -23.70 14.50
CA THR A 258 5.10 -24.90 14.35
C THR A 258 3.78 -24.60 13.64
N HIS A 259 3.11 -23.51 14.03
CA HIS A 259 1.86 -23.10 13.40
C HIS A 259 2.08 -22.57 11.98
N TYR A 260 3.26 -22.02 11.68
CA TYR A 260 3.64 -21.67 10.32
C TYR A 260 3.84 -22.92 9.44
N LEU A 261 4.55 -23.93 9.93
CA LEU A 261 4.79 -25.17 9.20
C LEU A 261 3.46 -25.88 8.86
N ASN A 262 2.57 -25.99 9.84
CA ASN A 262 1.25 -26.60 9.63
C ASN A 262 0.43 -25.82 8.58
N LYS A 263 0.44 -24.49 8.63
CA LYS A 263 -0.22 -23.66 7.61
C LYS A 263 0.39 -23.80 6.23
N THR A 264 1.69 -24.02 6.17
CA THR A 264 2.43 -24.22 4.93
C THR A 264 2.01 -25.54 4.27
N LEU A 265 1.97 -26.64 5.03
CA LEU A 265 1.50 -27.94 4.54
C LEU A 265 0.05 -27.87 4.05
N LEU A 266 -0.86 -27.31 4.86
CA LEU A 266 -2.27 -27.15 4.48
C LEU A 266 -2.44 -26.27 3.24
N ALA A 267 -1.67 -25.18 3.13
CA ALA A 267 -1.71 -24.32 1.96
C ALA A 267 -1.22 -25.04 0.69
N ASP A 268 -0.22 -25.92 0.81
CA ASP A 268 0.27 -26.71 -0.32
C ASP A 268 -0.78 -27.72 -0.82
N GLU A 269 -1.44 -28.41 0.10
CA GLU A 269 -2.52 -29.35 -0.19
C GLU A 269 -3.70 -28.64 -0.86
N TRP A 270 -4.21 -27.59 -0.22
CA TRP A 270 -5.36 -26.83 -0.74
C TRP A 270 -5.05 -26.17 -2.07
N TYR A 271 -3.88 -25.54 -2.23
CA TYR A 271 -3.54 -24.87 -3.48
C TYR A 271 -3.35 -25.88 -4.62
N SER A 272 -2.69 -27.01 -4.36
CA SER A 272 -2.56 -28.11 -5.33
C SER A 272 -3.90 -28.64 -5.81
N ALA A 273 -4.91 -28.69 -4.94
CA ALA A 273 -6.25 -29.14 -5.31
C ALA A 273 -7.00 -28.15 -6.22
N VAL A 274 -6.83 -26.83 -6.00
CA VAL A 274 -7.64 -25.80 -6.69
C VAL A 274 -6.97 -25.15 -7.90
N VAL A 275 -5.65 -25.30 -8.08
CA VAL A 275 -4.90 -24.63 -9.16
C VAL A 275 -5.43 -24.96 -10.56
N GLY A 276 -5.93 -26.19 -10.77
CA GLY A 276 -6.51 -26.60 -12.05
C GLY A 276 -7.78 -25.81 -12.39
N GLU A 277 -8.68 -25.64 -11.42
CA GLU A 277 -9.89 -24.83 -11.60
C GLU A 277 -9.55 -23.34 -11.75
N LEU A 278 -8.52 -22.86 -11.06
CA LEU A 278 -8.06 -21.48 -11.19
C LEU A 278 -7.56 -21.18 -12.60
N LYS A 279 -6.81 -22.12 -13.19
CA LYS A 279 -6.36 -22.04 -14.59
C LYS A 279 -7.52 -22.03 -15.58
N LYS A 280 -8.51 -22.93 -15.42
CA LYS A 280 -9.69 -22.98 -16.29
C LYS A 280 -10.42 -21.63 -16.37
N VAL A 281 -10.56 -20.95 -15.24
CA VAL A 281 -11.15 -19.60 -15.20
C VAL A 281 -10.35 -18.57 -15.99
N LEU A 282 -9.02 -18.71 -16.09
CA LEU A 282 -8.12 -17.81 -16.83
C LEU A 282 -7.88 -18.21 -18.28
N GLU A 283 -8.08 -19.49 -18.62
CA GLU A 283 -7.91 -20.05 -19.97
C GLU A 283 -9.22 -20.14 -20.75
N GLY A 284 -10.37 -19.99 -20.09
CA GLY A 284 -11.69 -19.89 -20.71
C GLY A 284 -12.29 -21.25 -21.03
N SER A 285 -11.67 -22.32 -20.53
CA SER A 285 -12.18 -23.69 -20.61
C SER A 285 -13.19 -23.90 -19.49
N LYS A 286 -14.49 -23.83 -19.83
CA LYS A 286 -15.56 -24.34 -18.97
C LYS A 286 -15.53 -25.86 -18.93
#